data_AF-A0A6N6KXB8-F1
#
_entry.id   AF-A0A6N6KXB8-F1
#
_cell.length_a   1.000
_cell.length_b   1.000
_cell.length_c   1.000
_cell.angle_alpha   90.00
_cell.angle_beta   90.00
_cell.angle_gamma   90.00
#
_symmetry.space_group_name_H-M   'P 1'
#
loop_
_entity.id
_entity.type
_entity.pdbx_description
1 polymer ?
#
loop_
_entity_poly.entity_id
_entity_poly.type
_entity_poly.pdbx_seq_one_letter_code
_entity_poly.pdbx_strand_id
1 'polypeptide(L)'
;MTTHALTPKRWNPHPFLVLPILLLAILASWMMIENKHAYSRHGDDAEQAYNCFRQHGPFAIWRALNDKKEMAYHFLCQDLMSAFFDVVMRDDGRPLSAYRLNANSIQEARNYLFRKFGGTHVSWERIPEVLLEAIKPHLPAGFLGG
;
A
#
# COMPACT_ATOMS: atom_id res chain seq x y z
N MET A 1 -16.95 -2.58 -68.92
CA MET A 1 -17.06 -2.45 -67.45
C MET A 1 -15.65 -2.32 -66.90
N THR A 2 -15.24 -1.11 -66.51
CA THR A 2 -13.90 -0.82 -65.98
C THR A 2 -13.98 -0.65 -64.46
N THR A 3 -13.27 -1.50 -63.72
CA THR A 3 -13.17 -1.46 -62.26
C THR A 3 -12.07 -0.48 -61.85
N HIS A 4 -12.43 0.59 -61.14
CA HIS A 4 -11.46 1.49 -60.51
C HIS A 4 -11.04 0.92 -59.16
N ALA A 5 -9.77 0.54 -59.03
CA ALA A 5 -9.17 0.15 -57.76
C ALA A 5 -8.91 1.40 -56.90
N LEU A 6 -9.51 1.45 -55.72
CA LEU A 6 -9.25 2.46 -54.69
C LEU A 6 -7.88 2.19 -54.06
N THR A 7 -6.92 3.09 -54.25
CA THR A 7 -5.65 3.07 -53.52
C THR A 7 -5.86 3.55 -52.08
N PRO A 8 -5.35 2.83 -51.06
CA PRO A 8 -5.53 3.25 -49.67
C PRO A 8 -4.73 4.53 -49.38
N LYS A 9 -5.44 5.55 -48.90
CA LYS A 9 -4.89 6.84 -48.48
C LYS A 9 -3.93 6.61 -47.31
N ARG A 10 -2.63 6.83 -47.55
CA ARG A 10 -1.56 6.73 -46.53
C ARG A 10 -1.89 7.69 -45.38
N TRP A 11 -2.22 7.13 -44.21
CA TRP A 11 -2.37 7.89 -42.98
C TRP A 11 -1.00 8.46 -42.61
N ASN A 12 -0.89 9.80 -42.60
CA ASN A 12 0.30 10.50 -42.15
C ASN A 12 -0.07 11.20 -40.83
N PRO A 13 0.15 10.58 -39.66
CA PRO A 13 -0.18 11.21 -38.40
C PRO A 13 0.67 12.47 -38.25
N HIS A 14 0.02 13.64 -38.24
CA HIS A 14 0.73 14.91 -38.09
C HIS A 14 1.52 14.91 -36.78
N PRO A 15 2.83 15.20 -36.81
CA PRO A 15 3.71 15.10 -35.62
C PRO A 15 3.26 15.98 -34.46
N PHE A 16 2.51 17.04 -34.73
CA PHE A 16 1.93 17.95 -33.74
C PHE A 16 0.88 17.31 -32.82
N LEU A 17 0.23 16.22 -33.24
CA LEU A 17 -0.76 15.50 -32.41
C LEU A 17 -0.14 14.32 -31.64
N VAL A 18 1.00 13.79 -32.10
CA VAL A 18 1.65 12.63 -31.47
C VAL A 18 2.40 13.04 -30.19
N LEU A 19 3.05 14.21 -30.21
CA LEU A 19 3.86 14.70 -29.08
C LEU A 19 3.06 14.92 -27.79
N PRO A 20 1.87 15.59 -27.82
CA PRO A 20 1.07 15.84 -26.62
C PRO A 20 0.53 14.56 -26.00
N ILE A 21 0.13 13.59 -26.83
CA ILE A 21 -0.39 12.29 -26.37
C ILE A 21 0.72 11.50 -25.67
N LEU A 22 1.93 11.53 -26.22
CA LEU A 22 3.08 10.86 -25.60
C LEU A 22 3.44 11.47 -24.24
N LEU A 23 3.42 12.80 -24.14
CA LEU A 23 3.65 13.53 -22.89
C LEU A 23 2.59 13.23 -21.82
N LEU A 24 1.32 13.17 -22.20
CA LEU A 24 0.22 12.77 -21.32
C LEU A 24 0.37 11.32 -20.84
N ALA A 25 0.78 10.40 -21.71
CA ALA A 25 1.01 9.00 -21.35
C ALA A 25 2.19 8.84 -20.37
N ILE A 26 3.26 9.62 -20.55
CA ILE A 26 4.42 9.62 -19.64
C ILE A 26 4.02 10.18 -18.27
N LEU A 27 3.30 11.31 -18.24
CA LEU A 27 2.80 11.92 -17.00
C LEU A 27 1.85 10.98 -16.23
N ALA A 28 0.92 10.35 -16.93
CA ALA A 28 0.00 9.37 -16.33
C ALA A 28 0.74 8.13 -15.80
N SER A 29 1.75 7.66 -16.53
CA SER A 29 2.59 6.55 -16.08
C SER A 29 3.40 6.91 -14.84
N TRP A 30 3.89 8.15 -14.76
CA TRP A 30 4.68 8.61 -13.63
C TRP A 30 3.84 8.75 -12.35
N MET A 31 2.62 9.28 -12.46
CA MET A 31 1.65 9.32 -11.34
C MET A 31 1.27 7.91 -10.84
N MET A 32 1.26 6.90 -11.72
CA MET A 32 1.00 5.51 -11.32
C MET A 32 2.19 4.81 -10.64
N ILE A 33 3.41 5.34 -10.75
CA ILE A 33 4.61 4.71 -10.17
C ILE A 33 4.78 5.09 -8.69
N GLU A 34 4.50 6.34 -8.32
CA GLU A 34 4.70 6.81 -6.93
C GLU A 34 3.83 6.04 -5.91
N ASN A 35 2.66 5.56 -6.31
CA ASN A 35 1.77 4.78 -5.44
C ASN A 35 2.09 3.28 -5.37
N LYS A 36 3.07 2.77 -6.13
CA LYS A 36 3.33 1.31 -6.23
C LYS A 36 4.50 0.81 -5.38
N HIS A 37 5.29 1.68 -4.74
CA HIS A 37 6.52 1.24 -4.08
C HIS A 37 6.32 0.26 -2.90
N ALA A 38 5.16 0.31 -2.21
CA ALA A 38 4.81 -0.69 -1.20
C ALA A 38 4.41 -2.05 -1.81
N TYR A 39 3.69 -2.03 -2.94
CA TYR A 39 3.26 -3.23 -3.68
C TYR A 39 4.40 -3.90 -4.46
N SER A 40 5.37 -3.12 -4.96
CA SER A 40 6.33 -3.62 -5.96
C SER A 40 7.43 -4.53 -5.41
N ARG A 41 7.66 -4.61 -4.09
CA ARG A 41 8.70 -5.48 -3.51
C ARG A 41 8.18 -6.84 -3.04
N HIS A 42 6.89 -6.96 -2.72
CA HIS A 42 6.32 -8.16 -2.10
C HIS A 42 4.93 -8.53 -2.63
N GLY A 43 4.49 -7.95 -3.75
CA GLY A 43 3.23 -8.22 -4.49
C GLY A 43 2.17 -9.03 -3.74
N ASP A 44 2.26 -10.35 -3.86
CA ASP A 44 1.29 -11.31 -3.30
C ASP A 44 1.21 -11.28 -1.76
N ASP A 45 2.35 -11.13 -1.07
CA ASP A 45 2.39 -11.04 0.40
C ASP A 45 1.82 -9.70 0.88
N ALA A 46 2.08 -8.62 0.15
CA ALA A 46 1.54 -7.31 0.47
C ALA A 46 0.00 -7.31 0.29
N GLU A 47 -0.49 -7.90 -0.79
CA GLU A 47 -1.93 -8.04 -1.02
C GLU A 47 -2.60 -8.90 0.06
N GLN A 48 -2.01 -10.04 0.44
CA GLN A 48 -2.50 -10.87 1.54
C GLN A 48 -2.52 -10.13 2.87
N ALA A 49 -1.48 -9.34 3.17
CA ALA A 49 -1.43 -8.52 4.39
C ALA A 49 -2.56 -7.47 4.42
N TYR A 50 -2.80 -6.77 3.31
CA TYR A 50 -3.92 -5.83 3.21
C TYR A 50 -5.28 -6.53 3.27
N ASN A 51 -5.41 -7.74 2.72
CA ASN A 51 -6.62 -8.54 2.83
C ASN A 51 -6.89 -8.93 4.28
N CYS A 52 -5.89 -9.44 5.00
CA CYS A 52 -5.99 -9.72 6.42
C CYS A 52 -6.45 -8.47 7.18
N PHE A 53 -5.74 -7.35 6.99
CA PHE A 53 -6.03 -6.10 7.70
C PHE A 53 -7.47 -5.63 7.47
N ARG A 54 -7.98 -5.73 6.24
CA ARG A 54 -9.36 -5.35 5.89
C ARG A 54 -10.42 -6.29 6.45
N GLN A 55 -10.14 -7.58 6.51
CA GLN A 55 -11.13 -8.60 6.88
C GLN A 55 -11.20 -8.84 8.38
N HIS A 56 -10.06 -8.77 9.06
CA HIS A 56 -9.93 -9.16 10.47
C HIS A 56 -9.55 -7.98 11.37
N GLY A 57 -9.01 -6.90 10.79
CA GLY A 57 -8.45 -5.82 11.55
C GLY A 57 -7.14 -6.20 12.27
N PRO A 58 -6.43 -5.22 12.83
CA PRO A 58 -5.23 -5.48 13.63
C PRO A 58 -5.58 -6.01 15.02
N PHE A 59 -4.82 -6.99 15.49
CA PHE A 59 -4.88 -7.43 16.89
C PHE A 59 -3.89 -6.68 17.79
N ALA A 60 -2.86 -6.05 17.22
CA ALA A 60 -1.88 -5.27 17.95
C ALA A 60 -1.32 -4.12 17.09
N ILE A 61 -0.91 -3.03 17.75
CA ILE A 61 -0.40 -1.83 17.09
C ILE A 61 0.87 -1.38 17.78
N TRP A 62 1.89 -1.10 16.99
CA TRP A 62 3.18 -0.60 17.47
C TRP A 62 3.56 0.69 16.78
N ARG A 63 4.08 1.64 17.56
CA ARG A 63 4.60 2.91 17.07
C ARG A 63 6.12 2.91 17.15
N ALA A 64 6.79 3.20 16.03
CA ALA A 64 8.24 3.18 15.92
C ALA A 64 8.75 4.32 15.02
N LEU A 65 10.04 4.66 15.12
CA LEU A 65 10.71 5.53 14.15
C LEU A 65 11.21 4.69 12.98
N ASN A 66 10.89 5.10 11.76
CA ASN A 66 11.42 4.46 10.55
C ASN A 66 12.87 4.93 10.24
N ASP A 67 13.48 4.35 9.22
CA ASP A 67 14.85 4.66 8.79
C ASP A 67 15.08 6.14 8.38
N LYS A 68 13.99 6.87 8.08
CA LYS A 68 14.00 8.30 7.74
C LYS A 68 13.72 9.21 8.94
N LYS A 69 13.69 8.66 10.16
CA LYS A 69 13.32 9.36 11.40
C LYS A 69 11.88 9.91 11.39
N GLU A 70 11.00 9.32 10.60
CA GLU A 70 9.58 9.63 10.60
C GLU A 70 8.84 8.61 11.47
N MET A 71 7.70 9.02 12.06
CA MET A 71 6.87 8.11 12.84
C MET A 71 6.15 7.12 11.92
N ALA A 72 6.25 5.84 12.24
CA ALA A 72 5.55 4.76 11.58
C ALA A 72 4.72 3.94 12.57
N TYR A 73 3.60 3.42 12.09
CA TYR A 73 2.65 2.59 12.80
C TYR A 73 2.62 1.22 12.12
N HIS A 74 2.95 0.19 12.90
CA HIS A 74 2.93 -1.20 12.51
C HIS A 74 1.64 -1.82 13.04
N PHE A 75 0.82 -2.30 12.12
CA PHE A 75 -0.45 -2.94 12.41
C PHE A 75 -0.33 -4.44 12.17
N LEU A 76 -0.34 -5.20 13.26
CA LEU A 76 -0.21 -6.65 13.19
C LEU A 76 -1.59 -7.29 13.00
N CYS A 77 -1.72 -8.11 11.96
CA CYS A 77 -2.92 -8.85 11.63
C CYS A 77 -2.66 -10.36 11.62
N GLN A 78 -3.68 -11.14 11.96
CA GLN A 78 -3.65 -12.60 11.87
C GLN A 78 -4.86 -13.07 11.04
N ASP A 79 -4.61 -13.93 10.05
CA ASP A 79 -5.68 -14.52 9.26
C ASP A 79 -6.28 -15.77 9.91
N LEU A 80 -7.35 -16.30 9.33
CA LEU A 80 -8.03 -17.52 9.80
C LEU A 80 -7.16 -18.78 9.71
N MET A 81 -6.11 -18.75 8.88
CA MET A 81 -5.16 -19.85 8.68
C MET A 81 -3.93 -19.72 9.60
N SER A 82 -3.96 -18.79 10.56
CA SER A 82 -2.87 -18.49 11.50
C SER A 82 -1.58 -17.96 10.85
N ALA A 83 -1.67 -17.37 9.65
CA ALA A 83 -0.60 -16.55 9.12
C ALA A 83 -0.65 -15.15 9.73
N PHE A 84 0.53 -14.58 9.97
CA PHE A 84 0.70 -13.27 10.58
C PHE A 84 1.22 -12.29 9.55
N PHE A 85 0.73 -11.05 9.63
CA PHE A 85 1.05 -9.99 8.68
C PHE A 85 1.36 -8.69 9.43
N ASP A 86 2.25 -7.89 8.87
CA ASP A 86 2.55 -6.54 9.33
C ASP A 86 2.21 -5.55 8.21
N VAL A 87 1.35 -4.58 8.52
CA VAL A 87 1.02 -3.45 7.66
C VAL A 87 1.60 -2.19 8.29
N VAL A 88 2.47 -1.51 7.58
CA VAL A 88 3.19 -0.33 8.08
C VAL A 88 2.68 0.92 7.37
N MET A 89 2.27 1.90 8.16
CA MET A 89 1.80 3.20 7.67
C MET A 89 2.54 4.34 8.37
N ARG A 90 2.61 5.49 7.72
CA ARG A 90 3.10 6.73 8.31
C ARG A 90 2.06 7.33 9.25
N ASP A 91 2.49 8.23 10.12
CA ASP A 91 1.60 9.09 10.92
C ASP A 91 0.60 9.91 10.08
N ASP A 92 0.96 10.24 8.84
CA ASP A 92 0.10 10.93 7.87
C ASP A 92 -0.87 10.01 7.11
N GLY A 93 -0.94 8.72 7.45
CA GLY A 93 -1.86 7.76 6.82
C GLY A 93 -1.36 7.11 5.54
N ARG A 94 -0.20 7.51 5.00
CA ARG A 94 0.33 6.89 3.78
C ARG A 94 0.92 5.51 4.05
N PRO A 95 0.64 4.50 3.21
CA PRO A 95 1.23 3.17 3.35
C PRO A 95 2.74 3.20 3.08
N LEU A 96 3.52 2.49 3.89
CA LEU A 96 4.96 2.30 3.71
C LEU A 96 5.29 0.92 3.16
N SER A 97 4.78 -0.12 3.81
CA SER A 97 5.03 -1.51 3.44
C SER A 97 3.96 -2.42 4.02
N ALA A 98 3.83 -3.61 3.43
CA ALA A 98 3.01 -4.69 3.97
C ALA A 98 3.69 -6.02 3.62
N TYR A 99 3.75 -6.96 4.56
CA TYR A 99 4.45 -8.23 4.35
C TYR A 99 3.95 -9.31 5.31
N ARG A 100 4.15 -10.56 4.89
CA ARG A 100 3.89 -11.75 5.71
C ARG A 100 5.04 -11.97 6.69
N LEU A 101 4.71 -12.26 7.94
CA LEU A 101 5.63 -12.69 8.98
C LEU A 101 5.78 -14.21 8.92
N ASN A 102 7.02 -14.72 9.07
CA ASN A 102 7.23 -16.16 9.18
C ASN A 102 6.82 -16.68 10.58
N ALA A 103 6.70 -18.00 10.76
CA ALA A 103 6.21 -18.60 12.01
C ALA A 103 7.08 -18.27 13.25
N ASN A 104 8.38 -18.02 13.05
CA ASN A 104 9.30 -17.58 14.11
C ASN A 104 9.26 -16.06 14.34
N SER A 105 8.66 -15.31 13.40
CA SER A 105 8.79 -13.86 13.29
C SER A 105 7.90 -13.05 14.21
N ILE A 106 6.94 -13.59 14.96
CA ILE A 106 6.12 -12.71 15.81
C ILE A 106 6.94 -12.21 16.99
N GLN A 107 7.56 -13.13 17.73
CA GLN A 107 8.39 -12.79 18.86
C GLN A 107 9.65 -12.06 18.39
N GLU A 108 10.21 -12.45 17.24
CA GLU A 108 11.33 -11.75 16.62
C GLU A 108 10.92 -10.36 16.12
N ALA A 109 9.75 -10.16 15.51
CA ALA A 109 9.25 -8.86 15.08
C ALA A 109 9.02 -7.97 16.30
N ARG A 110 8.41 -8.47 17.37
CA ARG A 110 8.28 -7.73 18.62
C ARG A 110 9.65 -7.32 19.17
N ASN A 111 10.58 -8.27 19.23
CA ASN A 111 11.93 -8.01 19.71
C ASN A 111 12.70 -7.05 18.80
N TYR A 112 12.51 -7.15 17.49
CA TYR A 112 13.15 -6.33 16.46
C TYR A 112 12.62 -4.91 16.51
N LEU A 113 11.30 -4.72 16.54
CA LEU A 113 10.65 -3.42 16.72
C LEU A 113 11.13 -2.76 18.01
N PHE A 114 11.14 -3.50 19.13
CA PHE A 114 11.56 -2.95 20.41
C PHE A 114 13.07 -2.64 20.47
N ARG A 115 13.94 -3.57 20.05
CA ARG A 115 15.40 -3.42 20.17
C ARG A 115 15.99 -2.47 19.12
N LYS A 116 15.51 -2.52 17.89
CA LYS A 116 16.10 -1.76 16.77
C LYS A 116 15.49 -0.38 16.63
N PHE A 117 14.18 -0.26 16.86
CA PHE A 117 13.44 0.98 16.60
C PHE A 117 12.78 1.59 17.83
N GLY A 118 12.96 1.01 19.03
CA GLY A 118 12.32 1.51 20.24
C GLY A 118 10.79 1.44 20.18
N GLY A 119 10.25 0.46 19.45
CA GLY A 119 8.82 0.31 19.21
C GLY A 119 8.00 0.22 20.51
N THR A 120 6.92 0.99 20.59
CA THR A 120 6.01 1.01 21.74
C THR A 120 4.62 0.55 21.35
N HIS A 121 4.00 -0.30 22.16
CA HIS A 121 2.60 -0.68 21.95
C HIS A 121 1.71 0.54 22.16
N VAL A 122 0.77 0.77 21.25
CA VAL A 122 -0.16 1.91 21.32
C VAL A 122 -1.60 1.43 21.28
N SER A 123 -2.47 2.11 22.03
CA SER A 123 -3.92 1.89 21.96
C SER A 123 -4.52 2.69 20.81
N TRP A 124 -5.72 2.30 20.37
CA TRP A 124 -6.43 2.90 19.25
C TRP A 124 -6.69 4.40 19.42
N GLU A 125 -6.98 4.83 20.65
CA GLU A 125 -7.28 6.22 21.01
C GLU A 125 -6.04 7.12 20.92
N ARG A 126 -4.85 6.53 20.81
CA ARG A 126 -3.57 7.23 20.67
C ARG A 126 -3.08 7.32 19.23
N ILE A 127 -3.86 6.81 18.28
CA ILE A 127 -3.57 6.92 16.86
C ILE A 127 -3.93 8.34 16.39
N PRO A 128 -3.05 9.02 15.61
CA PRO A 128 -3.37 10.31 15.04
C PRO A 128 -4.65 10.26 14.20
N GLU A 129 -5.52 11.26 14.31
CA GLU A 129 -6.80 11.31 13.60
C GLU A 129 -6.63 11.15 12.08
N VAL A 130 -5.58 11.74 11.50
CA VAL A 130 -5.25 11.60 10.08
C VAL A 130 -5.03 10.13 9.68
N LEU A 131 -4.27 9.40 10.50
CA LEU A 131 -4.04 7.97 10.29
C LEU A 131 -5.31 7.16 10.56
N LEU A 132 -6.09 7.53 11.58
CA LEU A 132 -7.36 6.88 11.88
C LEU A 132 -8.33 6.99 10.69
N GLU A 133 -8.49 8.17 10.11
CA GLU A 133 -9.33 8.38 8.93
C GLU A 133 -8.79 7.64 7.70
N ALA A 134 -7.47 7.49 7.56
CA ALA A 134 -6.88 6.69 6.48
C ALA A 134 -7.19 5.19 6.61
N ILE A 135 -7.27 4.65 7.84
CA ILE A 135 -7.54 3.23 8.07
C ILE A 135 -9.02 2.90 8.26
N LYS A 136 -9.86 3.89 8.60
CA LYS A 136 -11.29 3.72 8.89
C LYS A 136 -12.08 2.96 7.82
N PRO A 137 -11.85 3.15 6.50
CA PRO A 137 -12.51 2.35 5.47
C PRO A 137 -12.15 0.86 5.47
N HIS A 138 -11.13 0.48 6.23
CA HIS A 138 -10.57 -0.87 6.30
C HIS A 138 -10.84 -1.53 7.66
N LEU A 139 -11.42 -0.82 8.62
CA LEU A 139 -11.80 -1.39 9.89
C LEU A 139 -13.10 -2.21 9.74
N PRO A 140 -13.23 -3.35 10.43
CA PRO A 140 -14.46 -4.13 10.40
C PRO A 140 -15.65 -3.31 10.92
N ALA A 141 -16.85 -3.59 10.43
CA ALA A 141 -18.06 -2.88 10.84
C ALA A 141 -18.28 -3.01 12.36
N GLY A 142 -18.50 -1.89 13.04
CA GLY A 142 -18.68 -1.84 14.51
C GLY A 142 -17.40 -1.60 15.33
N PHE A 143 -16.23 -1.48 14.69
CA PHE A 143 -14.95 -1.39 15.39
C PHE A 143 -14.68 -0.04 16.10
N LEU A 144 -15.31 1.05 15.64
CA LEU A 144 -15.20 2.38 16.24
C LEU A 144 -16.41 2.75 17.12
N GLY A 145 -17.32 1.80 17.38
CA GLY A 145 -18.52 1.98 18.17
C GLY A 145 -18.36 1.43 19.58
N GLY A 146 -17.65 2.15 20.43
CA GLY A 146 -17.59 1.99 21.89
C GLY A 146 -18.03 3.26 22.57
#